data_AF-A0A2R4MFT9-F1
#
_entry.id   AF-A0A2R4MFT9-F1
#
_cell.length_a   1.000
_cell.length_b   1.000
_cell.length_c   1.000
_cell.angle_alpha   90.00
_cell.angle_beta   90.00
_cell.angle_gamma   90.00
#
_symmetry.space_group_name_H-M   'P 1'
#
loop_
_entity.id
_entity.type
_entity.pdbx_description
1 polymer ?
#
loop_
_entity_poly.entity_id
_entity_poly.type
_entity_poly.pdbx_seq_one_letter_code
_entity_poly.pdbx_strand_id
1 'polypeptide(L)'
;MRIRHLLALVFLILSATSGLAQMDGHGPDAWQVRGVAANDNLNVRAGPGTKYMVIGAFAHDATGLKMITCVPFLTQEHYYALTDTQRASLPARWCLVEGRDQKTKGWVSAQFLGEDVSRLQPEMDPLVSDAVALVRHVYDLQLNASSGSALGPLHPSVARNYFFADVVARLAQGNVGADPLFNAQDTQISDLKVFAPDERAMFRGLITVHATFKNFGRPQLVVFHLRVDGSLADPALRIMQIEHENWVFP
;
A
#
# COMPACT_ATOMS: atom_id res chain seq x y z
N MET A 1 -18.86 -28.08 -61.89
CA MET A 1 -18.95 -28.98 -60.72
C MET A 1 -18.66 -28.14 -59.48
N ARG A 2 -19.63 -27.99 -58.56
CA ARG A 2 -19.49 -27.28 -57.29
C ARG A 2 -18.78 -28.19 -56.29
N ILE A 3 -17.91 -27.65 -55.43
CA ILE A 3 -17.74 -28.03 -54.01
C ILE A 3 -17.07 -26.85 -53.30
N ARG A 4 -17.85 -26.23 -52.41
CA ARG A 4 -17.44 -25.38 -51.29
C ARG A 4 -16.64 -26.23 -50.31
N HIS A 5 -15.69 -25.69 -49.55
CA HIS A 5 -15.65 -25.85 -48.08
C HIS A 5 -14.67 -24.84 -47.47
N LEU A 6 -15.20 -24.09 -46.49
CA LEU A 6 -14.48 -23.21 -45.58
C LEU A 6 -13.40 -23.98 -44.81
N LEU A 7 -12.27 -23.32 -44.53
CA LEU A 7 -11.45 -23.67 -43.37
C LEU A 7 -11.13 -22.40 -42.60
N ALA A 8 -11.70 -22.37 -41.39
CA ALA A 8 -11.71 -21.29 -40.45
C ALA A 8 -10.32 -21.03 -39.86
N LEU A 9 -9.95 -19.76 -39.80
CA LEU A 9 -8.75 -19.25 -39.15
C LEU A 9 -9.01 -19.26 -37.63
N VAL A 10 -8.48 -20.25 -36.90
CA VAL A 10 -8.48 -20.25 -35.43
C VAL A 10 -7.23 -19.48 -34.96
N PHE A 11 -7.41 -18.20 -34.67
CA PHE A 11 -6.42 -17.41 -33.94
C PHE A 11 -6.58 -17.72 -32.44
N LEU A 12 -5.73 -18.59 -31.91
CA LEU A 12 -5.64 -18.84 -30.47
C LEU A 12 -4.86 -17.69 -29.83
N ILE A 13 -5.58 -16.75 -29.25
CA ILE A 13 -5.05 -15.63 -28.47
C ILE A 13 -4.50 -16.23 -27.16
N LEU A 14 -3.20 -16.46 -27.07
CA LEU A 14 -2.53 -16.71 -25.79
C LEU A 14 -2.56 -15.39 -25.01
N SER A 15 -3.49 -15.33 -24.07
CA SER A 15 -3.63 -14.22 -23.12
C SER A 15 -2.42 -14.22 -22.19
N ALA A 16 -1.71 -13.10 -22.16
CA ALA A 16 -0.61 -12.84 -21.24
C ALA A 16 -1.08 -13.01 -19.80
N THR A 17 -0.53 -14.00 -19.10
CA THR A 17 -0.67 -14.13 -17.64
C THR A 17 0.72 -13.98 -17.03
N SER A 18 1.13 -12.73 -16.84
CA SER A 18 2.26 -12.37 -15.98
C SER A 18 1.84 -11.24 -15.06
N GLY A 19 0.78 -11.46 -14.28
CA GLY A 19 0.58 -10.72 -13.04
C GLY A 19 1.59 -11.19 -12.02
N LEU A 20 2.87 -10.80 -12.17
CA LEU A 20 3.82 -10.90 -11.07
C LEU A 20 3.40 -9.85 -10.04
N ALA A 21 2.61 -10.30 -9.06
CA ALA A 21 2.46 -9.58 -7.81
C ALA A 21 3.88 -9.45 -7.21
N GLN A 22 4.50 -8.30 -7.44
CA GLN A 22 5.72 -7.92 -6.75
C GLN A 22 5.33 -7.73 -5.29
N MET A 23 5.54 -8.77 -4.48
CA MET A 23 5.54 -8.61 -3.02
C MET A 23 6.74 -7.70 -2.72
N ASP A 24 6.48 -6.41 -2.63
CA ASP A 24 7.39 -5.43 -2.06
C ASP A 24 7.69 -5.92 -0.64
N GLY A 25 8.84 -6.56 -0.44
CA GLY A 25 9.23 -7.27 0.79
C GLY A 25 9.37 -6.41 2.05
N HIS A 26 8.62 -5.31 2.17
CA HIS A 26 8.33 -4.65 3.44
C HIS A 26 7.51 -5.60 4.32
N GLY A 27 8.19 -6.23 5.28
CA GLY A 27 7.50 -6.84 6.41
C GLY A 27 6.76 -5.79 7.24
N PRO A 28 5.98 -6.22 8.25
CA PRO A 28 5.20 -5.30 9.09
C PRO A 28 6.05 -4.18 9.72
N ASP A 29 5.56 -2.94 9.67
CA ASP A 29 6.22 -1.74 10.23
C ASP A 29 6.28 -1.78 11.76
N ALA A 30 5.36 -2.50 12.39
CA ALA A 30 5.33 -2.75 13.82
C ALA A 30 4.64 -4.09 14.14
N TRP A 31 4.92 -4.61 15.32
CA TRP A 31 4.39 -5.88 15.83
C TRP A 31 3.65 -5.67 17.15
N GLN A 32 2.67 -6.53 17.41
CA GLN A 32 1.94 -6.57 18.67
C GLN A 32 1.89 -8.00 19.23
N VAL A 33 1.71 -8.10 20.54
CA VAL A 33 1.41 -9.36 21.20
C VAL A 33 -0.04 -9.76 20.91
N ARG A 34 -0.26 -11.05 20.64
CA ARG A 34 -1.58 -11.66 20.44
C ARG A 34 -1.60 -13.06 21.05
N GLY A 35 -2.81 -13.54 21.37
CA GLY A 35 -3.00 -14.92 21.84
C GLY A 35 -2.46 -15.19 23.25
N VAL A 36 -2.13 -14.15 24.01
CA VAL A 36 -1.80 -14.21 25.44
C VAL A 36 -3.05 -13.79 26.22
N ALA A 37 -3.35 -14.48 27.33
CA ALA A 37 -4.51 -14.16 28.15
C ALA A 37 -4.37 -12.77 28.80
N ALA A 38 -5.50 -12.08 29.03
CA ALA A 38 -5.51 -10.71 29.55
C ALA A 38 -4.85 -10.54 30.93
N ASN A 39 -4.75 -11.62 31.71
CA ASN A 39 -4.11 -11.68 33.01
C ASN A 39 -2.71 -12.31 32.98
N ASP A 40 -2.12 -12.46 31.79
CA ASP A 40 -0.81 -13.08 31.58
C ASP A 40 0.10 -12.18 30.73
N ASN A 41 1.38 -12.54 30.63
CA ASN A 41 2.37 -11.79 29.88
C ASN A 41 3.17 -12.69 28.92
N LEU A 42 3.61 -12.11 27.81
CA LEU A 42 4.55 -12.76 26.92
C LEU A 42 5.95 -12.69 27.50
N ASN A 43 6.50 -13.84 27.91
CA ASN A 43 7.86 -13.94 28.41
C ASN A 43 8.90 -13.56 27.34
N VAL A 44 9.81 -12.65 27.71
CA VAL A 44 10.99 -12.25 26.92
C VAL A 44 12.20 -12.99 27.45
N ARG A 45 12.93 -13.69 26.58
CA ARG A 45 14.00 -14.62 26.96
C ARG A 45 15.38 -14.21 26.45
N ALA A 46 16.42 -14.67 27.13
CA ALA A 46 17.80 -14.44 26.76
C ALA A 46 18.22 -15.10 25.43
N GLY A 47 17.45 -16.07 24.94
CA GLY A 47 17.73 -16.78 23.70
C GLY A 47 16.48 -17.41 23.08
N PRO A 48 16.59 -17.92 21.84
CA PRO A 48 15.47 -18.48 21.09
C PRO A 48 15.10 -19.87 21.61
N GLY A 49 14.13 -19.93 22.52
CA GLY A 49 13.62 -21.20 23.06
C GLY A 49 13.18 -21.10 24.52
N THR A 50 12.36 -22.06 24.94
CA THR A 50 11.89 -22.17 26.33
C THR A 50 12.98 -22.56 27.33
N LYS A 51 14.11 -23.09 26.85
CA LYS A 51 15.29 -23.43 27.68
C LYS A 51 16.08 -22.22 28.18
N TYR A 52 15.90 -21.05 27.58
CA TYR A 52 16.60 -19.83 27.98
C TYR A 52 15.84 -19.13 29.10
N MET A 53 16.57 -18.54 30.05
CA MET A 53 15.96 -17.81 31.16
C MET A 53 15.09 -16.63 30.66
N VAL A 54 14.03 -16.35 31.43
CA VAL A 54 13.18 -15.17 31.22
C VAL A 54 13.93 -13.96 31.77
N ILE A 55 14.03 -12.89 30.96
CA ILE A 55 14.74 -11.64 31.27
C ILE A 55 13.81 -10.42 31.24
N GLY A 56 12.55 -10.61 30.87
CA GLY A 56 11.55 -9.56 30.81
C GLY A 56 10.20 -10.11 30.39
N ALA A 57 9.25 -9.20 30.17
CA ALA A 57 7.90 -9.55 29.76
C ALA A 57 7.28 -8.41 28.92
N PHE A 58 6.42 -8.77 27.98
CA PHE A 58 5.49 -7.84 27.34
C PHE A 58 4.07 -8.11 27.81
N ALA A 59 3.26 -7.06 27.95
CA ALA A 59 1.84 -7.18 28.20
C ALA A 59 1.15 -8.01 27.10
N HIS A 60 0.03 -8.65 27.45
CA HIS A 60 -0.75 -9.51 26.56
C HIS A 60 -1.20 -8.85 25.24
N ASP A 61 -1.27 -7.52 25.21
CA ASP A 61 -1.69 -6.67 24.12
C ASP A 61 -0.64 -5.63 23.72
N ALA A 62 0.62 -5.79 24.14
CA ALA A 62 1.66 -4.80 23.89
C ALA A 62 1.83 -4.52 22.38
N THR A 63 1.90 -3.24 22.01
CA THR A 63 1.94 -2.78 20.61
C THR A 63 3.18 -1.94 20.32
N GLY A 64 3.49 -1.75 19.04
CA GLY A 64 4.63 -0.96 18.59
C GLY A 64 5.96 -1.65 18.80
N LEU A 65 5.98 -2.99 18.84
CA LEU A 65 7.18 -3.79 18.99
C LEU A 65 7.97 -3.76 17.68
N LYS A 66 9.29 -3.58 17.79
CA LYS A 66 10.21 -3.67 16.65
C LYS A 66 10.75 -5.09 16.56
N MET A 67 10.47 -5.78 15.46
CA MET A 67 11.10 -7.07 15.17
C MET A 67 12.47 -6.84 14.55
N ILE A 68 13.51 -7.41 15.16
CA ILE A 68 14.90 -7.27 14.71
C ILE A 68 15.27 -8.44 13.80
N THR A 69 15.00 -9.67 14.23
CA THR A 69 15.27 -10.88 13.45
C THR A 69 14.49 -12.06 14.01
N CYS A 70 14.34 -13.13 13.23
CA CYS A 70 13.74 -14.38 13.68
C CYS A 70 14.60 -15.59 13.31
N VAL A 71 14.50 -16.64 14.13
CA VAL A 71 15.18 -17.92 13.93
C VAL A 71 14.20 -19.10 14.10
N PRO A 72 14.44 -20.23 13.40
CA PRO A 72 15.44 -20.37 12.35
C PRO A 72 15.07 -19.52 11.12
N PHE A 73 16.10 -19.13 10.37
CA PHE A 73 15.90 -18.47 9.09
C PHE A 73 15.43 -19.49 8.06
N LEU A 74 14.37 -19.16 7.34
CA LEU A 74 13.84 -19.94 6.23
C LEU A 74 13.40 -18.96 5.15
N THR A 75 13.95 -19.08 3.94
CA THR A 75 13.51 -18.20 2.85
C THR A 75 12.09 -18.56 2.43
N GLN A 76 11.40 -17.60 1.83
CA GLN A 76 10.05 -17.80 1.30
C GLN A 76 10.01 -18.94 0.28
N GLU A 77 10.97 -18.99 -0.64
CA GLU A 77 11.13 -20.05 -1.63
C GLU A 77 11.26 -21.43 -0.97
N HIS A 78 12.15 -21.56 0.02
CA HIS A 78 12.32 -22.83 0.74
C HIS A 78 11.05 -23.22 1.50
N TYR A 79 10.35 -22.27 2.13
CA TYR A 79 9.10 -22.55 2.84
C TYR A 79 8.01 -23.09 1.91
N TYR A 80 7.86 -22.51 0.72
CA TYR A 80 6.86 -22.96 -0.25
C TYR A 80 7.23 -24.27 -0.94
N ALA A 81 8.51 -24.63 -0.97
CA ALA A 81 8.96 -25.93 -1.46
C ALA A 81 8.67 -27.10 -0.48
N LEU A 82 8.34 -26.83 0.79
CA LEU A 82 8.04 -27.87 1.78
C LEU A 82 6.67 -28.52 1.56
N THR A 83 6.57 -29.82 1.83
CA THR A 83 5.28 -30.51 1.98
C THR A 83 4.57 -30.07 3.27
N ASP A 84 3.28 -30.37 3.40
CA ASP A 84 2.54 -30.10 4.64
C ASP A 84 3.15 -30.79 5.87
N THR A 85 3.61 -32.04 5.71
CA THR A 85 4.26 -32.80 6.79
C THR A 85 5.59 -32.18 7.21
N GLN A 86 6.37 -31.67 6.24
CA GLN A 86 7.61 -30.95 6.52
C GLN A 86 7.36 -29.60 7.18
N ARG A 87 6.35 -28.83 6.71
CA ARG A 87 5.93 -27.58 7.34
C ARG A 87 5.50 -27.77 8.79
N ALA A 88 4.71 -28.80 9.06
CA ALA A 88 4.25 -29.14 10.41
C ALA A 88 5.39 -29.56 11.35
N SER A 89 6.50 -30.06 10.79
CA SER A 89 7.68 -30.50 11.55
C SER A 89 8.71 -29.39 11.74
N LEU A 90 8.46 -28.17 11.27
CA LEU A 90 9.36 -27.04 11.48
C LEU A 90 9.51 -26.73 12.98
N PRO A 91 10.73 -26.42 13.44
CA PRO A 91 10.93 -25.98 14.82
C PRO A 91 10.19 -24.66 15.06
N ALA A 92 9.78 -24.45 16.30
CA ALA A 92 9.10 -23.21 16.70
C ALA A 92 9.95 -21.99 16.34
N ARG A 93 9.32 -21.01 15.68
CA ARG A 93 9.97 -19.76 15.31
C ARG A 93 10.05 -18.82 16.51
N TRP A 94 11.22 -18.24 16.73
CA TRP A 94 11.49 -17.25 17.78
C TRP A 94 11.99 -15.96 17.16
N CYS A 95 11.55 -14.83 17.68
CA CYS A 95 11.95 -13.52 17.16
C CYS A 95 12.59 -12.68 18.26
N LEU A 96 13.72 -12.06 17.93
CA LEU A 96 14.33 -11.01 18.73
C LEU A 96 13.53 -9.74 18.49
N VAL A 97 12.95 -9.21 19.55
CA VAL A 97 12.10 -8.02 19.51
C VAL A 97 12.57 -6.99 20.52
N GLU A 98 12.22 -5.73 20.26
CA GLU A 98 12.49 -4.59 21.12
C GLU A 98 11.18 -3.85 21.38
N GLY A 99 10.93 -3.53 22.65
CA GLY A 99 9.76 -2.78 23.09
C GLY A 99 9.82 -1.33 22.63
N ARG A 100 8.65 -0.68 22.57
CA ARG A 100 8.52 0.74 22.18
C ARG A 100 9.37 1.67 23.05
N ASP A 101 9.51 1.34 24.33
CA ASP A 101 10.30 2.10 25.30
C ASP A 101 11.81 1.83 25.22
N GLN A 102 12.24 0.90 24.34
CA GLN A 102 13.61 0.42 24.17
C GLN A 102 14.24 -0.19 25.44
N LYS A 103 13.48 -0.38 26.52
CA LYS A 103 13.98 -0.95 27.78
C LYS A 103 13.96 -2.46 27.76
N THR A 104 12.96 -3.04 27.10
CA THR A 104 12.80 -4.50 27.00
C THR A 104 13.22 -4.99 25.63
N LYS A 105 14.24 -5.85 25.59
CA LYS A 105 14.76 -6.47 24.37
C LYS A 105 15.12 -7.92 24.62
N GLY A 106 14.65 -8.82 23.76
CA GLY A 106 14.95 -10.24 23.87
C GLY A 106 14.08 -11.11 22.98
N TRP A 107 14.19 -12.42 23.16
CA TRP A 107 13.56 -13.41 22.31
C TRP A 107 12.16 -13.77 22.81
N VAL A 108 11.19 -13.74 21.90
CA VAL A 108 9.82 -14.18 22.15
C VAL A 108 9.39 -15.23 21.13
N SER A 109 8.39 -16.04 21.48
CA SER A 109 7.84 -17.00 20.51
C SER A 109 7.00 -16.26 19.47
N ALA A 110 7.28 -16.52 18.19
CA ALA A 110 6.63 -15.82 17.08
C ALA A 110 5.13 -16.16 16.94
N GLN A 111 4.66 -17.23 17.57
CA GLN A 111 3.23 -17.59 17.57
C GLN A 111 2.36 -16.57 18.32
N PHE A 112 2.97 -15.79 19.21
CA PHE A 112 2.30 -14.73 19.97
C PHE A 112 2.51 -13.34 19.36
N LEU A 113 3.08 -13.27 18.16
CA LEU A 113 3.30 -12.02 17.45
C LEU A 113 2.35 -11.92 16.27
N GLY A 114 1.69 -10.79 16.16
CA GLY A 114 0.94 -10.37 14.97
C GLY A 114 1.38 -8.99 14.51
N GLU A 115 1.04 -8.65 13.28
CA GLU A 115 1.15 -7.28 12.79
C GLU A 115 0.40 -6.31 13.71
N ASP A 116 1.04 -5.21 14.08
CA ASP A 116 0.43 -4.18 14.90
C ASP A 116 -0.53 -3.33 14.05
N VAL A 117 -1.82 -3.45 14.34
CA VAL A 117 -2.87 -2.64 13.69
C VAL A 117 -3.38 -1.52 14.60
N SER A 118 -2.83 -1.37 15.80
CA SER A 118 -3.27 -0.39 16.80
C SER A 118 -2.77 1.03 16.54
N ARG A 119 -1.75 1.21 15.69
CA ARG A 119 -1.20 2.52 15.30
C ARG A 119 -1.93 3.20 14.13
N LEU A 120 -3.16 2.79 13.85
CA LEU A 120 -4.07 3.55 12.99
C LEU A 120 -4.69 4.72 13.82
N GLN A 121 -3.92 5.68 14.38
CA GLN A 121 -3.72 7.11 13.97
C GLN A 121 -3.36 7.98 15.22
N PRO A 122 -2.93 9.28 15.17
CA PRO A 122 -2.37 10.11 14.10
C PRO A 122 -1.08 10.85 14.57
N GLU A 123 0.09 10.27 14.33
CA GLU A 123 1.19 11.08 13.80
C GLU A 123 1.29 10.55 12.38
N MET A 124 0.79 11.31 11.39
CA MET A 124 0.75 10.81 10.02
C MET A 124 2.14 10.33 9.65
N ASP A 125 2.25 9.06 9.24
CA ASP A 125 3.46 8.52 8.62
C ASP A 125 3.95 9.58 7.61
N PRO A 126 5.23 10.02 7.68
CA PRO A 126 5.74 11.05 6.78
C PRO A 126 5.41 10.79 5.31
N LEU A 127 5.39 9.53 4.89
CA LEU A 127 5.05 9.15 3.52
C LEU A 127 3.57 9.35 3.20
N VAL A 128 2.67 9.10 4.16
CA VAL A 128 1.23 9.41 4.04
C VAL A 128 1.02 10.93 4.02
N SER A 129 1.78 11.67 4.82
CA SER A 129 1.78 13.14 4.78
C SER A 129 2.22 13.69 3.44
N ASP A 130 3.31 13.16 2.89
CA ASP A 130 3.82 13.54 1.58
C ASP A 130 2.83 13.17 0.47
N ALA A 131 2.14 12.04 0.58
CA ALA A 131 1.08 11.66 -0.37
C ALA A 131 -0.11 12.63 -0.33
N VAL A 132 -0.58 13.01 0.87
CA VAL A 132 -1.63 14.03 1.03
C VAL A 132 -1.17 15.38 0.46
N ALA A 133 0.08 15.77 0.70
CA ALA A 133 0.66 16.99 0.15
C ALA A 133 0.76 16.96 -1.38
N LEU A 134 1.17 15.83 -1.96
CA LEU A 134 1.23 15.63 -3.41
C LEU A 134 -0.15 15.77 -4.06
N VAL A 135 -1.18 15.10 -3.53
CA VAL A 135 -2.54 15.20 -4.07
C VAL A 135 -3.09 16.63 -3.95
N ARG A 136 -2.85 17.30 -2.82
CA ARG A 136 -3.21 18.72 -2.66
C ARG A 136 -2.53 19.59 -3.70
N HIS A 137 -1.23 19.40 -3.91
CA HIS A 137 -0.47 20.16 -4.90
C HIS A 137 -0.99 19.96 -6.33
N VAL A 138 -1.37 18.72 -6.69
CA VAL A 138 -1.99 18.42 -7.99
C VAL A 138 -3.32 19.18 -8.17
N TYR A 139 -4.19 19.20 -7.16
CA TYR A 139 -5.42 20.00 -7.24
C TYR A 139 -5.13 21.51 -7.37
N ASP A 140 -4.19 22.04 -6.60
CA ASP A 140 -3.80 23.46 -6.66
C ASP A 140 -3.30 23.83 -8.06
N LEU A 141 -2.42 23.01 -8.64
CA LEU A 141 -1.92 23.22 -10.01
C LEU A 141 -3.06 23.17 -11.03
N GLN A 142 -4.00 22.24 -10.90
CA GLN A 142 -5.12 22.13 -11.84
C GLN A 142 -6.06 23.34 -11.75
N LEU A 143 -6.47 23.73 -10.54
CA LEU A 143 -7.35 24.89 -10.35
C LEU A 143 -6.70 26.18 -10.85
N ASN A 144 -5.38 26.35 -10.63
CA ASN A 144 -4.64 27.49 -11.15
C ASN A 144 -4.52 27.45 -12.68
N ALA A 145 -4.27 26.28 -13.27
CA ALA A 145 -4.21 26.10 -14.73
C ALA A 145 -5.56 26.38 -15.40
N SER A 146 -6.68 25.98 -14.79
CA SER A 146 -8.03 26.30 -15.30
C SER A 146 -8.33 27.80 -15.30
N SER A 147 -7.57 28.61 -14.54
CA SER A 147 -7.73 30.06 -14.44
C SER A 147 -6.73 30.88 -15.28
N GLY A 148 -5.78 30.25 -15.98
CA GLY A 148 -4.71 30.93 -16.71
C GLY A 148 -4.03 30.09 -17.81
N SER A 149 -2.88 30.54 -18.33
CA SER A 149 -2.14 29.84 -19.42
C SER A 149 -1.14 28.79 -18.92
N ALA A 150 -1.15 28.44 -17.63
CA ALA A 150 -0.21 27.48 -17.07
C ALA A 150 -0.57 26.05 -17.49
N LEU A 151 0.44 25.22 -17.75
CA LEU A 151 0.22 23.79 -17.99
C LEU A 151 -0.24 23.12 -16.69
N GLY A 152 -1.44 22.52 -16.73
CA GLY A 152 -1.96 21.74 -15.61
C GLY A 152 -1.19 20.43 -15.41
N PRO A 153 -1.32 19.81 -14.22
CA PRO A 153 -0.61 18.57 -13.87
C PRO A 153 -0.99 17.38 -14.77
N LEU A 154 -2.17 17.42 -15.39
CA LEU A 154 -2.65 16.39 -16.32
C LEU A 154 -2.04 16.50 -17.72
N HIS A 155 -1.31 17.58 -18.02
CA HIS A 155 -0.71 17.74 -19.34
C HIS A 155 0.43 16.72 -19.54
N PRO A 156 0.46 15.94 -20.65
CA PRO A 156 1.38 14.82 -20.80
C PRO A 156 2.87 15.17 -20.66
N SER A 157 3.28 16.40 -20.98
CA SER A 157 4.67 16.85 -20.85
C SER A 157 5.15 17.04 -19.40
N VAL A 158 4.24 17.16 -18.44
CA VAL A 158 4.56 17.38 -17.01
C VAL A 158 3.97 16.31 -16.09
N ALA A 159 3.02 15.51 -16.57
CA ALA A 159 2.32 14.50 -15.77
C ALA A 159 3.26 13.48 -15.11
N ARG A 160 4.42 13.17 -15.70
CA ARG A 160 5.46 12.30 -15.11
C ARG A 160 5.98 12.75 -13.75
N ASN A 161 5.81 14.02 -13.39
CA ASN A 161 6.21 14.55 -12.09
C ASN A 161 5.27 14.10 -10.96
N TYR A 162 4.03 13.69 -11.30
CA TYR A 162 2.98 13.43 -10.32
C TYR A 162 2.37 12.03 -10.47
N PHE A 163 2.38 11.47 -11.68
CA PHE A 163 1.68 10.25 -12.01
C PHE A 163 2.60 9.12 -12.52
N PHE A 164 2.16 7.87 -12.35
CA PHE A 164 2.83 6.68 -12.89
C PHE A 164 2.78 6.62 -14.43
N ALA A 165 3.61 5.74 -15.00
CA ALA A 165 3.81 5.62 -16.44
C ALA A 165 2.55 5.36 -17.27
N ASP A 166 1.70 4.48 -16.75
CA ASP A 166 0.43 4.08 -17.31
C ASP A 166 -0.57 5.24 -17.34
N VAL A 167 -0.66 6.00 -16.24
CA VAL A 167 -1.47 7.21 -16.15
C VAL A 167 -1.05 8.24 -17.20
N VAL A 168 0.25 8.50 -17.30
CA VAL A 168 0.80 9.44 -18.28
C VAL A 168 0.51 8.96 -19.70
N ALA A 169 0.67 7.66 -19.97
CA ALA A 169 0.36 7.09 -21.26
C ALA A 169 -1.12 7.23 -21.60
N ARG A 170 -2.01 7.09 -20.61
CA ARG A 170 -3.45 7.29 -20.78
C ARG A 170 -3.79 8.75 -21.06
N LEU A 171 -3.21 9.69 -20.33
CA LEU A 171 -3.36 11.13 -20.56
C LEU A 171 -2.89 11.53 -21.97
N ALA A 172 -1.78 10.96 -22.44
CA ALA A 172 -1.23 11.23 -23.78
C ALA A 172 -2.14 10.75 -24.92
N GLN A 173 -3.03 9.77 -24.68
CA GLN A 173 -4.02 9.35 -25.68
C GLN A 173 -5.13 10.38 -25.91
N GLY A 174 -5.29 11.37 -25.02
CA GLY A 174 -6.23 12.50 -25.16
C GLY A 174 -7.72 12.16 -25.00
N ASN A 175 -8.12 10.88 -25.09
CA ASN A 175 -9.52 10.44 -25.00
C ASN A 175 -9.97 10.15 -23.57
N VAL A 176 -9.83 11.15 -22.69
CA VAL A 176 -10.15 10.99 -21.26
C VAL A 176 -11.63 11.28 -20.96
N GLY A 177 -12.33 11.98 -21.85
CA GLY A 177 -13.78 12.22 -21.82
C GLY A 177 -14.26 13.24 -20.78
N ALA A 178 -13.61 13.28 -19.62
CA ALA A 178 -13.80 14.24 -18.54
C ALA A 178 -12.46 14.47 -17.83
N ASP A 179 -12.35 15.53 -17.03
CA ASP A 179 -11.18 15.78 -16.19
C ASP A 179 -11.01 14.66 -15.13
N PRO A 180 -9.89 13.92 -15.09
CA PRO A 180 -9.62 12.89 -14.08
C PRO A 180 -9.75 13.31 -12.62
N LEU A 181 -9.46 14.56 -12.29
CA LEU A 181 -9.46 15.03 -10.90
C LEU A 181 -10.86 15.40 -10.42
N PHE A 182 -11.76 15.75 -11.35
CA PHE A 182 -13.11 16.25 -11.04
C PHE A 182 -14.25 15.41 -11.61
N ASN A 183 -13.95 14.45 -12.50
CA ASN A 183 -14.89 13.67 -13.29
C ASN A 183 -15.98 14.52 -13.95
N ALA A 184 -15.57 15.64 -14.55
CA ALA A 184 -16.47 16.57 -15.22
C ALA A 184 -15.78 17.28 -16.40
N GLN A 185 -16.59 17.80 -17.33
CA GLN A 185 -16.10 18.68 -18.40
C GLN A 185 -16.07 20.14 -17.93
N ASP A 186 -17.08 20.55 -17.15
CA ASP A 186 -17.17 21.86 -16.51
C ASP A 186 -17.12 21.70 -14.99
N THR A 187 -16.54 22.68 -14.29
CA THR A 187 -16.36 22.61 -12.83
C THR A 187 -16.73 23.91 -12.14
N GLN A 188 -17.36 23.78 -10.97
CA GLN A 188 -17.53 24.86 -10.00
C GLN A 188 -17.19 24.30 -8.62
N ILE A 189 -15.90 24.31 -8.28
CA ILE A 189 -15.35 23.64 -7.10
C ILE A 189 -15.42 24.54 -5.88
N SER A 190 -15.86 23.99 -4.76
CA SER A 190 -15.83 24.62 -3.43
C SER A 190 -15.59 23.56 -2.35
N ASP A 191 -15.21 24.00 -1.15
CA ASP A 191 -15.00 23.12 0.02
C ASP A 191 -14.01 21.96 -0.22
N LEU A 192 -13.00 22.16 -1.08
CA LEU A 192 -11.98 21.15 -1.34
C LEU A 192 -11.16 20.84 -0.08
N LYS A 193 -11.10 19.56 0.27
CA LYS A 193 -10.29 19.02 1.36
C LYS A 193 -9.61 17.75 0.88
N VAL A 194 -8.32 17.62 1.19
CA VAL A 194 -7.51 16.43 0.89
C VAL A 194 -6.96 15.91 2.22
N PHE A 195 -7.20 14.64 2.49
CA PHE A 195 -6.86 13.98 3.76
C PHE A 195 -6.64 12.48 3.55
N ALA A 196 -5.91 11.86 4.47
CA ALA A 196 -5.81 10.41 4.52
C ALA A 196 -7.02 9.82 5.28
N PRO A 197 -7.55 8.65 4.90
CA PRO A 197 -8.64 8.00 5.64
C PRO A 197 -8.19 7.60 7.05
N ASP A 198 -9.17 7.49 7.96
CA ASP A 198 -8.89 7.22 9.37
C ASP A 198 -8.31 5.84 9.63
N GLU A 199 -8.68 4.88 8.79
CA GLU A 199 -8.17 3.52 8.81
C GLU A 199 -7.49 3.20 7.48
N ARG A 200 -6.37 2.47 7.54
CA ARG A 200 -5.68 1.90 6.37
C ARG A 200 -5.25 2.92 5.31
N ALA A 201 -4.85 4.12 5.73
CA ALA A 201 -4.24 5.13 4.85
C ALA A 201 -3.04 4.57 4.07
N MET A 202 -2.29 3.62 4.64
CA MET A 202 -1.27 2.85 3.94
C MET A 202 -1.46 1.36 4.21
N PHE A 203 -1.38 0.54 3.17
CA PHE A 203 -1.43 -0.91 3.27
C PHE A 203 -0.56 -1.54 2.17
N ARG A 204 0.51 -2.26 2.56
CA ARG A 204 1.44 -2.94 1.64
C ARG A 204 1.99 -2.01 0.55
N GLY A 205 2.55 -0.88 0.98
CA GLY A 205 3.11 0.14 0.11
C GLY A 205 2.10 0.98 -0.69
N LEU A 206 0.82 0.58 -0.73
CA LEU A 206 -0.26 1.36 -1.32
C LEU A 206 -0.73 2.41 -0.33
N ILE A 207 -0.68 3.67 -0.74
CA ILE A 207 -1.17 4.80 0.05
C ILE A 207 -2.50 5.25 -0.56
N THR A 208 -3.51 5.40 0.30
CA THR A 208 -4.84 5.88 -0.06
C THR A 208 -5.02 7.30 0.47
N VAL A 209 -5.40 8.21 -0.41
CA VAL A 209 -5.71 9.60 -0.07
C VAL A 209 -7.10 9.94 -0.57
N HIS A 210 -7.91 10.55 0.27
CA HIS A 210 -9.25 11.02 -0.09
C HIS A 210 -9.21 12.51 -0.41
N ALA A 211 -9.98 12.90 -1.42
CA ALA A 211 -10.35 14.29 -1.65
C ALA A 211 -11.86 14.44 -1.66
N THR A 212 -12.37 15.41 -0.91
CA THR A 212 -13.79 15.79 -0.90
C THR A 212 -13.93 17.21 -1.34
N PHE A 213 -14.93 17.51 -2.15
CA PHE A 213 -15.29 18.86 -2.57
C PHE A 213 -16.77 18.90 -2.95
N LYS A 214 -17.27 20.10 -3.23
CA LYS A 214 -18.56 20.30 -3.91
C LYS A 214 -18.31 20.76 -5.33
N ASN A 215 -18.89 20.07 -6.31
CA ASN A 215 -18.95 20.52 -7.71
C ASN A 215 -20.39 20.92 -8.04
N PHE A 216 -20.62 22.19 -8.40
CA PHE A 216 -21.97 22.76 -8.54
C PHE A 216 -22.85 22.51 -7.28
N GLY A 217 -22.25 22.62 -6.10
CA GLY A 217 -22.90 22.36 -4.81
C GLY A 217 -23.12 20.89 -4.47
N ARG A 218 -22.86 19.95 -5.39
CA ARG A 218 -23.01 18.50 -5.14
C ARG A 218 -21.74 17.93 -4.50
N PRO A 219 -21.82 17.21 -3.37
CA PRO A 219 -20.65 16.62 -2.75
C PRO A 219 -20.05 15.55 -3.66
N GLN A 220 -18.73 15.50 -3.70
CA GLN A 220 -17.92 14.53 -4.43
C GLN A 220 -16.89 13.92 -3.48
N LEU A 221 -16.58 12.65 -3.69
CA LEU A 221 -15.48 11.94 -3.05
C LEU A 221 -14.62 11.33 -4.16
N VAL A 222 -13.32 11.58 -4.08
CA VAL A 222 -12.32 11.03 -4.98
C VAL A 222 -11.30 10.28 -4.13
N VAL A 223 -10.95 9.07 -4.56
CA VAL A 223 -9.97 8.22 -3.89
C VAL A 223 -8.74 8.11 -4.77
N PHE A 224 -7.59 8.50 -4.24
CA PHE A 224 -6.31 8.42 -4.90
C PHE A 224 -5.53 7.24 -4.34
N HIS A 225 -4.94 6.47 -5.24
CA HIS A 225 -3.97 5.45 -4.90
C HIS A 225 -2.59 5.89 -5.34
N LEU A 226 -1.63 5.83 -4.41
CA LEU A 226 -0.26 6.25 -4.61
C LEU A 226 0.71 5.16 -4.19
N ARG A 227 1.88 5.13 -4.81
CA ARG A 227 3.05 4.36 -4.38
C ARG A 227 4.33 5.12 -4.68
N VAL A 228 5.44 4.67 -4.09
CA VAL A 228 6.77 5.07 -4.54
C VAL A 228 7.06 4.38 -5.87
N ASP A 229 7.33 5.16 -6.91
CA ASP A 229 7.77 4.65 -8.21
C ASP A 229 9.27 4.32 -8.15
N GLY A 230 9.57 3.06 -7.86
CA GLY A 230 10.95 2.54 -7.83
C GLY A 230 11.60 2.39 -9.21
N SER A 231 10.89 2.66 -10.31
CA SER A 231 11.48 2.63 -11.65
C SER A 231 12.25 3.89 -12.01
N LEU A 232 12.06 4.98 -11.25
CA LEU A 232 12.78 6.24 -11.40
C LEU A 232 14.21 6.12 -10.87
N ALA A 233 15.13 6.89 -11.47
CA ALA A 233 16.50 7.00 -10.97
C ALA A 233 16.58 7.52 -9.53
N ASP A 234 15.63 8.39 -9.16
CA ASP A 234 15.36 8.83 -7.79
C ASP A 234 13.91 8.44 -7.44
N PRO A 235 13.70 7.37 -6.65
CA PRO A 235 12.36 6.88 -6.32
C PRO A 235 11.50 7.94 -5.65
N ALA A 236 10.28 8.15 -6.16
CA ALA A 236 9.41 9.22 -5.68
C ALA A 236 7.95 8.78 -5.65
N LEU A 237 7.14 9.40 -4.77
CA LEU A 237 5.69 9.17 -4.73
C LEU A 237 5.04 9.58 -6.05
N ARG A 238 4.19 8.70 -6.58
CA ARG A 238 3.40 8.92 -7.79
C ARG A 238 1.98 8.40 -7.60
N ILE A 239 1.02 9.09 -8.18
CA ILE A 239 -0.39 8.67 -8.27
C ILE A 239 -0.49 7.61 -9.37
N MET A 240 -1.05 6.47 -9.02
CA MET A 240 -1.24 5.32 -9.93
C MET A 240 -2.69 5.10 -10.33
N GLN A 241 -3.63 5.69 -9.60
CA GLN A 241 -5.05 5.55 -9.88
C GLN A 241 -5.83 6.67 -9.19
N ILE A 242 -6.88 7.11 -9.87
CA ILE A 242 -7.88 8.04 -9.37
C ILE A 242 -9.25 7.38 -9.52
N GLU A 243 -9.97 7.23 -8.41
CA GLU A 243 -11.30 6.64 -8.38
C GLU A 243 -12.35 7.66 -8.00
N HIS A 244 -13.44 7.64 -8.76
CA HIS A 244 -14.71 8.29 -8.47
C HIS A 244 -15.77 7.20 -8.30
N GLU A 245 -16.94 7.54 -7.76
CA GLU A 245 -18.01 6.58 -7.44
C GLU A 245 -18.35 5.58 -8.56
N ASN A 246 -18.29 5.99 -9.83
CA ASN A 246 -18.64 5.16 -10.99
C ASN A 246 -17.55 5.11 -12.07
N TRP A 247 -16.34 5.61 -11.79
CA TRP A 247 -15.30 5.75 -12.78
C TRP A 247 -13.92 5.64 -12.17
N VAL A 248 -13.05 4.86 -12.82
CA VAL A 248 -11.67 4.66 -12.43
C VAL A 248 -10.78 5.14 -13.58
N PHE A 249 -9.80 5.97 -13.25
CA PHE A 249 -8.75 6.41 -14.14
C PHE A 249 -7.43 5.84 -13.62
N PRO A 250 -6.70 5.04 -14.42
CA PRO A 250 -5.33 4.67 -14.08
C PRO A 250 -4.50 5.94 -14.09
#